data_AF-A0A8B7DGQ2-F1
#
_entry.id   AF-A0A8B7DGQ2-F1
#
_cell.length_a   1.000
_cell.length_b   1.000
_cell.length_c   1.000
_cell.angle_alpha   90.00
_cell.angle_beta   90.00
_cell.angle_gamma   90.00
#
_symmetry.space_group_name_H-M   'P 1'
#
loop_
_entity.id
_entity.type
_entity.pdbx_description
1 polymer ?
#
loop_
_entity_poly.entity_id
_entity_poly.type
_entity_poly.pdbx_seq_one_letter_code
_entity_poly.pdbx_strand_id
1 'polypeptide(L)'
;MINKPTRVTITDHFPIVFSFAEHATRRSDVPGSSKDVVLQSTIDTDTDSSDASDMRSPTEQIESEMEEIDAEIHEIANDYMDEFETEVDAEKESHHDTVNVMTSQVYEKNLKILSDSSFWNVPILDNFRVEIIKKGSSSFQNKDRLFSIVTKQGARTKGGVRQLSKDWFYKTMPDSEKILRSWMVYSLVSEKLYFFCCRLFAVNATETTSKFVTGFQKWWKLSPKLHNLEISDNHLCCFEKWKTLASGLELNKTIDAKGIVLMDKEKKKYRDILHRLLDITLFLAK
;
A
#
# COMPACT_ATOMS: atom_id res chain seq x y z
N MET A 1 44.18 -32.76 -7.55
CA MET A 1 42.81 -32.72 -8.11
C MET A 1 42.20 -31.39 -7.76
N ILE A 2 41.61 -30.68 -8.74
CA ILE A 2 41.16 -29.28 -8.59
C ILE A 2 39.64 -29.27 -8.45
N ASN A 3 39.12 -28.83 -7.29
CA ASN A 3 37.69 -28.58 -7.12
C ASN A 3 37.35 -27.17 -7.63
N LYS A 4 36.44 -27.10 -8.60
CA LYS A 4 35.91 -25.83 -9.15
C LYS A 4 34.91 -25.20 -8.17
N PRO A 5 34.84 -23.87 -8.05
CA PRO A 5 33.77 -23.20 -7.32
C PRO A 5 32.47 -23.18 -8.12
N THR A 6 31.36 -23.61 -7.51
CA THR A 6 30.02 -23.53 -8.10
C THR A 6 29.53 -22.08 -8.07
N ARG A 7 29.36 -21.48 -9.25
CA ARG A 7 28.88 -20.10 -9.43
C ARG A 7 27.37 -20.04 -9.22
N VAL A 8 26.91 -19.39 -8.16
CA VAL A 8 25.48 -19.04 -8.00
C VAL A 8 25.23 -17.75 -8.78
N THR A 9 24.51 -17.84 -9.89
CA THR A 9 24.00 -16.68 -10.63
C THR A 9 22.58 -16.37 -10.18
N ILE A 10 22.41 -15.24 -9.49
CA ILE A 10 21.09 -14.64 -9.29
C ILE A 10 20.78 -13.82 -10.54
N THR A 11 19.77 -14.22 -11.30
CA THR A 11 19.25 -13.47 -12.45
C THR A 11 17.75 -13.26 -12.26
N ASP A 12 17.37 -12.14 -11.66
CA ASP A 12 15.98 -11.74 -11.49
C ASP A 12 15.39 -11.22 -12.81
N HIS A 13 14.97 -12.14 -13.68
CA HIS A 13 14.09 -11.85 -14.81
C HIS A 13 13.10 -13.00 -15.04
N PHE A 14 11.86 -12.81 -14.60
CA PHE A 14 10.72 -13.65 -14.95
C PHE A 14 9.78 -12.88 -15.89
N PRO A 15 9.59 -13.33 -17.15
CA PRO A 15 8.45 -12.90 -17.95
C PRO A 15 7.19 -13.65 -17.48
N ILE A 16 6.12 -12.91 -17.17
CA ILE A 16 4.82 -13.53 -16.85
C ILE A 16 4.11 -13.84 -18.17
N VAL A 17 3.94 -15.12 -18.47
CA VAL A 17 3.08 -15.59 -19.57
C VAL A 17 2.13 -16.65 -19.01
N PHE A 18 0.90 -16.24 -18.67
CA PHE A 18 -0.19 -17.18 -18.40
C PHE A 18 -1.00 -17.37 -19.67
N SER A 19 -0.94 -18.58 -20.23
CA SER A 19 -1.81 -18.99 -21.33
C SER A 19 -3.14 -19.50 -20.76
N PHE A 20 -4.25 -18.89 -21.20
CA PHE A 20 -5.59 -19.44 -21.05
C PHE A 20 -6.05 -19.94 -22.42
N ALA A 21 -6.25 -21.26 -22.54
CA ALA A 21 -6.78 -21.88 -23.74
C ALA A 21 -8.32 -21.92 -23.70
N GLU A 22 -8.93 -21.75 -24.86
CA GLU A 22 -10.38 -21.67 -25.05
C GLU A 22 -11.11 -22.99 -24.77
N HIS A 23 -12.37 -22.90 -24.36
CA HIS A 23 -13.38 -23.93 -24.64
C HIS A 23 -14.70 -23.26 -25.07
N ALA A 24 -15.07 -23.43 -26.34
CA ALA A 24 -16.32 -22.97 -26.93
C ALA A 24 -16.88 -24.00 -27.92
N THR A 25 -18.07 -24.56 -27.64
CA THR A 25 -19.01 -25.26 -28.56
C THR A 25 -20.18 -25.83 -27.72
N ARG A 26 -21.46 -25.96 -28.13
CA ARG A 26 -22.25 -25.72 -29.37
C ARG A 26 -23.49 -24.85 -29.01
N ARG A 27 -24.17 -24.04 -29.85
CA ARG A 27 -24.69 -24.11 -31.25
C ARG A 27 -26.01 -24.89 -31.49
N SER A 28 -27.04 -24.15 -31.88
CA SER A 28 -28.15 -24.47 -32.82
C SER A 28 -28.98 -23.18 -33.04
N ASP A 29 -28.79 -22.39 -34.11
CA ASP A 29 -29.33 -22.53 -35.49
C ASP A 29 -30.88 -22.39 -35.55
N VAL A 30 -31.51 -21.25 -35.98
CA VAL A 30 -31.74 -20.68 -37.36
C VAL A 30 -33.18 -20.99 -37.88
N PRO A 31 -33.87 -20.34 -38.88
CA PRO A 31 -33.66 -19.12 -39.73
C PRO A 31 -34.82 -18.05 -39.74
N GLY A 32 -34.73 -16.95 -40.53
CA GLY A 32 -35.92 -16.07 -40.78
C GLY A 32 -35.92 -14.80 -41.69
N SER A 33 -35.29 -14.78 -42.88
CA SER A 33 -35.64 -13.93 -44.07
C SER A 33 -35.77 -12.36 -44.05
N SER A 34 -34.72 -11.68 -44.58
CA SER A 34 -34.71 -10.73 -45.73
C SER A 34 -35.68 -9.52 -45.88
N LYS A 35 -35.11 -8.29 -46.02
CA LYS A 35 -35.19 -7.42 -47.23
C LYS A 35 -34.41 -6.09 -47.10
N ASP A 36 -33.88 -5.58 -48.22
CA ASP A 36 -33.06 -4.35 -48.37
C ASP A 36 -33.88 -3.04 -48.46
N VAL A 37 -33.28 -1.89 -48.08
CA VAL A 37 -33.37 -0.57 -48.78
C VAL A 37 -32.09 0.25 -48.50
N VAL A 38 -31.56 0.92 -49.54
CA VAL A 38 -30.44 1.89 -49.52
C VAL A 38 -31.00 3.32 -49.65
N LEU A 39 -30.34 4.34 -49.05
CA LEU A 39 -30.32 5.72 -49.55
C LEU A 39 -29.11 6.51 -49.01
N GLN A 40 -28.54 7.41 -49.83
CA GLN A 40 -27.35 8.24 -49.55
C GLN A 40 -27.66 9.75 -49.67
N SER A 41 -26.67 10.60 -49.31
CA SER A 41 -26.36 11.94 -49.87
C SER A 41 -27.20 13.15 -49.40
N THR A 42 -26.75 14.41 -49.32
CA THR A 42 -25.42 15.13 -49.27
C THR A 42 -25.68 16.66 -49.04
N ILE A 43 -24.63 17.52 -48.99
CA ILE A 43 -24.64 18.94 -49.51
C ILE A 43 -25.38 19.98 -48.62
N ASP A 44 -24.98 21.26 -48.40
CA ASP A 44 -23.77 22.09 -48.72
C ASP A 44 -23.62 23.30 -47.74
N THR A 45 -22.62 24.17 -47.97
CA THR A 45 -22.16 25.32 -47.16
C THR A 45 -22.67 26.73 -47.60
N ASP A 46 -22.30 27.74 -46.79
CA ASP A 46 -22.11 29.18 -47.09
C ASP A 46 -23.28 30.18 -47.03
N THR A 47 -23.11 31.27 -46.26
CA THR A 47 -23.00 32.69 -46.74
C THR A 47 -23.00 33.70 -45.57
N ASP A 48 -22.17 34.76 -45.66
CA ASP A 48 -22.04 35.90 -44.72
C ASP A 48 -23.25 36.86 -44.65
N SER A 49 -23.43 37.55 -43.51
CA SER A 49 -23.38 39.04 -43.44
C SER A 49 -23.69 39.59 -42.02
N SER A 50 -23.15 40.77 -41.72
CA SER A 50 -23.15 41.48 -40.43
C SER A 50 -24.45 42.24 -40.07
N ASP A 51 -24.70 42.41 -38.77
CA ASP A 51 -25.05 43.74 -38.22
C ASP A 51 -24.58 43.86 -36.75
N ALA A 52 -24.36 45.09 -36.26
CA ALA A 52 -23.70 45.35 -34.96
C ALA A 52 -24.52 46.26 -34.03
N SER A 53 -24.72 45.83 -32.77
CA SER A 53 -25.09 46.72 -31.66
C SER A 53 -24.73 46.10 -30.28
N ASP A 54 -24.50 46.98 -29.31
CA ASP A 54 -23.98 46.79 -27.95
C ASP A 54 -24.29 45.47 -27.22
N MET A 55 -23.25 44.82 -26.67
CA MET A 55 -23.26 44.24 -25.32
C MET A 55 -21.85 44.20 -24.69
N ARG A 56 -21.81 44.25 -23.36
CA ARG A 56 -20.64 44.49 -22.48
C ARG A 56 -19.59 43.36 -22.51
N SER A 57 -18.32 43.70 -22.27
CA SER A 57 -17.20 42.74 -22.29
C SER A 57 -17.29 41.69 -21.16
N PRO A 58 -17.11 40.37 -21.44
CA PRO A 58 -17.11 39.32 -20.41
C PRO A 58 -16.04 39.46 -19.31
N THR A 59 -15.00 40.28 -19.52
CA THR A 59 -13.89 40.42 -18.58
C THR A 59 -14.30 41.13 -17.29
N GLU A 60 -15.19 42.13 -17.37
CA GLU A 60 -15.60 42.94 -16.21
C GLU A 60 -16.43 42.15 -15.18
N GLN A 61 -17.08 41.04 -15.60
CA GLN A 61 -17.86 40.19 -14.70
C GLN A 61 -16.95 39.25 -13.88
N ILE A 62 -15.85 38.78 -14.48
CA ILE A 62 -14.90 37.88 -13.82
C ILE A 62 -14.04 38.65 -12.80
N GLU A 63 -13.69 39.90 -13.08
CA GLU A 63 -12.97 40.74 -12.11
C GLU A 63 -13.82 41.05 -10.87
N SER A 64 -15.13 41.33 -11.02
CA SER A 64 -16.01 41.55 -9.86
C SER A 64 -16.24 40.30 -8.99
N GLU A 65 -16.40 39.12 -9.62
CA GLU A 65 -16.54 37.86 -8.87
C GLU A 65 -15.24 37.47 -8.13
N MET A 66 -14.08 37.88 -8.65
CA MET A 66 -12.78 37.59 -8.05
C MET A 66 -12.45 38.52 -6.87
N GLU A 67 -12.87 39.79 -6.89
CA GLU A 67 -12.79 40.68 -5.72
C GLU A 67 -13.70 40.24 -4.56
N GLU A 68 -14.89 39.71 -4.86
CA GLU A 68 -15.85 39.24 -3.83
C GLU A 68 -15.32 37.99 -3.08
N ILE A 69 -14.65 37.07 -3.79
CA ILE A 69 -13.99 35.90 -3.20
C ILE A 69 -12.78 36.28 -2.34
N ASP A 70 -11.95 37.24 -2.78
CA ASP A 70 -10.79 37.69 -2.00
C ASP A 70 -11.21 38.36 -0.68
N ALA A 71 -12.36 39.05 -0.65
CA ALA A 71 -12.94 39.61 0.57
C ALA A 71 -13.40 38.52 1.56
N GLU A 72 -14.12 37.49 1.07
CA GLU A 72 -14.60 36.36 1.89
C GLU A 72 -13.42 35.55 2.48
N ILE A 73 -12.36 35.32 1.71
CA ILE A 73 -11.12 34.69 2.19
C ILE A 73 -10.46 35.53 3.29
N HIS A 74 -10.48 36.86 3.17
CA HIS A 74 -9.84 37.74 4.15
C HIS A 74 -10.61 37.85 5.47
N GLU A 75 -11.95 37.70 5.44
CA GLU A 75 -12.78 37.63 6.65
C GLU A 75 -12.56 36.29 7.38
N ILE A 76 -12.61 35.16 6.65
CA ILE A 76 -12.33 33.82 7.21
C ILE A 76 -10.93 33.75 7.83
N ALA A 77 -9.92 34.37 7.20
CA ALA A 77 -8.55 34.38 7.71
C ALA A 77 -8.40 35.19 9.02
N ASN A 78 -9.23 36.21 9.24
CA ASN A 78 -9.24 37.00 10.48
C ASN A 78 -9.94 36.24 11.61
N ASP A 79 -11.11 35.65 11.35
CA ASP A 79 -11.83 34.80 12.33
C ASP A 79 -10.93 33.66 12.85
N TYR A 80 -10.18 33.01 11.94
CA TYR A 80 -9.26 31.92 12.29
C TYR A 80 -8.01 32.38 13.07
N MET A 81 -7.62 33.65 12.96
CA MET A 81 -6.52 34.23 13.72
C MET A 81 -6.96 34.59 15.15
N ASP A 82 -8.17 35.14 15.32
CA ASP A 82 -8.71 35.53 16.63
C ASP A 82 -9.05 34.30 17.50
N GLU A 83 -9.58 33.22 16.88
CA GLU A 83 -9.77 31.92 17.55
C GLU A 83 -8.42 31.27 17.95
N PHE A 84 -7.35 31.47 17.16
CA PHE A 84 -6.01 30.95 17.47
C PHE A 84 -5.29 31.74 18.57
N GLU A 85 -5.39 33.08 18.59
CA GLU A 85 -4.78 33.90 19.65
C GLU A 85 -5.45 33.66 21.01
N THR A 86 -6.77 33.40 21.03
CA THR A 86 -7.51 33.10 22.27
C THR A 86 -7.22 31.72 22.89
N GLU A 87 -6.84 30.70 22.09
CA GLU A 87 -6.32 29.43 22.64
C GLU A 87 -4.87 29.54 23.13
N VAL A 88 -4.02 30.29 22.43
CA VAL A 88 -2.57 30.34 22.66
C VAL A 88 -2.17 30.98 24.00
N ASP A 89 -3.02 31.82 24.60
CA ASP A 89 -2.76 32.43 25.91
C ASP A 89 -3.18 31.59 27.12
N ALA A 90 -3.81 30.43 26.93
CA ALA A 90 -4.24 29.55 28.02
C ALA A 90 -3.20 28.47 28.45
N GLU A 91 -2.27 28.06 27.59
CA GLU A 91 -1.46 26.82 27.79
C GLU A 91 0.07 27.02 27.96
N LYS A 92 0.57 28.25 28.02
CA LYS A 92 2.01 28.56 28.07
C LYS A 92 2.68 28.31 29.43
N GLU A 93 2.80 27.04 29.87
CA GLU A 93 3.96 26.62 30.72
C GLU A 93 4.24 25.10 30.83
N SER A 94 3.43 24.18 30.28
CA SER A 94 3.62 22.73 30.52
C SER A 94 3.93 21.84 29.29
N HIS A 95 3.88 22.35 28.07
CA HIS A 95 3.75 21.48 26.87
C HIS A 95 5.05 21.04 26.16
N HIS A 96 6.19 21.67 26.44
CA HIS A 96 7.41 21.37 25.66
C HIS A 96 7.97 19.95 25.93
N ASP A 97 7.98 19.51 27.19
CA ASP A 97 8.49 18.18 27.55
C ASP A 97 7.53 17.05 27.19
N THR A 98 6.22 17.26 27.30
CA THR A 98 5.21 16.25 26.96
C THR A 98 5.21 15.93 25.46
N VAL A 99 5.32 16.94 24.60
CA VAL A 99 5.42 16.78 23.13
C VAL A 99 6.70 16.03 22.74
N ASN A 100 7.85 16.34 23.36
CA ASN A 100 9.11 15.69 23.06
C ASN A 100 9.12 14.20 23.49
N VAL A 101 8.58 13.89 24.67
CA VAL A 101 8.42 12.51 25.16
C VAL A 101 7.46 11.72 24.26
N MET A 102 6.32 12.31 23.87
CA MET A 102 5.34 11.66 23.02
C MET A 102 5.89 11.38 21.61
N THR A 103 6.62 12.33 21.03
CA THR A 103 7.32 12.19 19.73
C THR A 103 8.35 11.07 19.76
N SER A 104 9.16 11.00 20.83
CA SER A 104 10.16 9.93 21.01
C SER A 104 9.53 8.54 21.14
N GLN A 105 8.42 8.41 21.88
CA GLN A 105 7.69 7.15 22.01
C GLN A 105 7.03 6.69 20.70
N VAL A 106 6.56 7.61 19.86
CA VAL A 106 6.03 7.30 18.53
C VAL A 106 7.15 6.76 17.63
N TYR A 107 8.33 7.40 17.62
CA TYR A 107 9.48 6.94 16.84
C TYR A 107 9.94 5.53 17.24
N GLU A 108 10.01 5.24 18.54
CA GLU A 108 10.32 3.88 19.02
C GLU A 108 9.29 2.82 18.59
N LYS A 109 7.99 3.15 18.63
CA LYS A 109 6.92 2.24 18.17
C LYS A 109 7.05 1.96 16.67
N ASN A 110 7.39 2.98 15.88
CA ASN A 110 7.60 2.85 14.43
C ASN A 110 8.85 2.00 14.12
N LEU A 111 9.95 2.14 14.87
CA LEU A 111 11.11 1.25 14.74
C LEU A 111 10.77 -0.22 15.04
N LYS A 112 9.93 -0.46 16.07
CA LYS A 112 9.52 -1.82 16.46
C LYS A 112 8.67 -2.50 15.38
N ILE A 113 7.76 -1.80 14.69
CA ILE A 113 6.92 -2.40 13.63
C ILE A 113 7.72 -2.94 12.44
N LEU A 114 8.86 -2.31 12.13
CA LEU A 114 9.77 -2.75 11.08
C LEU A 114 10.75 -3.85 11.52
N SER A 115 10.80 -4.20 12.81
CA SER A 115 11.77 -5.18 13.35
C SER A 115 11.28 -6.64 13.24
N ASP A 116 10.01 -6.90 13.53
CA ASP A 116 9.43 -8.25 13.60
C ASP A 116 7.92 -8.22 13.27
N SER A 117 7.43 -9.24 12.57
CA SER A 117 6.06 -9.28 12.06
C SER A 117 4.98 -9.42 13.16
N SER A 118 5.35 -9.83 14.37
CA SER A 118 4.44 -9.90 15.51
C SER A 118 3.98 -8.53 16.01
N PHE A 119 4.77 -7.47 15.83
CA PHE A 119 4.44 -6.11 16.29
C PHE A 119 3.44 -5.37 15.41
N TRP A 120 3.08 -5.91 14.24
CA TRP A 120 2.11 -5.28 13.36
C TRP A 120 0.73 -5.22 14.02
N ASN A 121 0.24 -4.01 14.27
CA ASN A 121 -1.15 -3.75 14.64
C ASN A 121 -2.03 -4.05 13.42
N VAL A 122 -3.00 -4.94 13.54
CA VAL A 122 -3.90 -5.30 12.45
C VAL A 122 -5.30 -4.75 12.77
N PRO A 123 -5.95 -3.97 11.88
CA PRO A 123 -5.49 -3.57 10.54
C PRO A 123 -4.27 -2.63 10.55
N ILE A 124 -3.32 -2.87 9.64
CA ILE A 124 -2.10 -2.08 9.50
C ILE A 124 -2.42 -0.79 8.74
N LEU A 125 -1.97 0.36 9.24
CA LEU A 125 -2.12 1.65 8.54
C LEU A 125 -1.28 1.69 7.25
N ASP A 126 -1.77 2.43 6.27
CA ASP A 126 -1.24 2.46 4.90
C ASP A 126 0.22 2.90 4.82
N ASN A 127 0.64 3.87 5.63
CA ASN A 127 2.04 4.30 5.74
C ASN A 127 2.96 3.13 6.14
N PHE A 128 2.63 2.41 7.22
CA PHE A 128 3.42 1.25 7.65
C PHE A 128 3.32 0.10 6.66
N ARG A 129 2.17 -0.10 6.00
CA ARG A 129 2.01 -1.13 4.95
C ARG A 129 2.98 -0.88 3.80
N VAL A 130 3.12 0.36 3.36
CA VAL A 130 4.09 0.77 2.33
C VAL A 130 5.53 0.58 2.81
N GLU A 131 5.88 0.98 4.03
CA GLU A 131 7.24 0.79 4.58
C GLU A 131 7.62 -0.70 4.71
N ILE A 132 6.71 -1.53 5.22
CA ILE A 132 6.91 -2.99 5.34
C ILE A 132 7.10 -3.63 3.97
N ILE A 133 6.31 -3.22 2.96
CA ILE A 133 6.45 -3.72 1.59
C ILE A 133 7.78 -3.27 0.96
N LYS A 134 8.17 -1.99 1.12
CA LYS A 134 9.47 -1.47 0.67
C LYS A 134 10.65 -2.20 1.32
N LYS A 135 10.54 -2.58 2.59
CA LYS A 135 11.55 -3.38 3.31
C LYS A 135 11.61 -4.85 2.84
N GLY A 136 10.54 -5.33 2.19
CA GLY A 136 10.46 -6.65 1.57
C GLY A 136 10.28 -7.81 2.56
N SER A 137 9.53 -8.83 2.15
CA SER A 137 9.24 -10.01 3.00
C SER A 137 10.49 -10.78 3.45
N SER A 138 11.54 -10.82 2.61
CA SER A 138 12.84 -11.44 2.91
C SER A 138 13.41 -10.98 4.26
N SER A 139 13.29 -9.69 4.57
CA SER A 139 13.72 -9.07 5.82
C SER A 139 13.01 -9.61 7.06
N PHE A 140 11.80 -10.16 6.90
CA PHE A 140 10.96 -10.68 7.98
C PHE A 140 10.89 -12.21 8.04
N GLN A 141 11.43 -12.93 7.04
CA GLN A 141 11.30 -14.39 6.96
C GLN A 141 11.93 -15.11 8.15
N ASN A 142 13.09 -14.66 8.61
CA ASN A 142 13.90 -15.31 9.65
C ASN A 142 14.21 -16.80 9.38
N LYS A 143 14.13 -17.25 8.12
CA LYS A 143 14.35 -18.66 7.71
C LYS A 143 15.73 -19.23 8.05
N ASP A 144 16.72 -18.37 8.31
CA ASP A 144 18.09 -18.74 8.65
C ASP A 144 18.44 -18.55 10.14
N ARG A 145 17.46 -18.15 10.96
CA ARG A 145 17.64 -17.95 12.41
C ARG A 145 17.47 -19.26 13.19
N LEU A 146 17.81 -19.22 14.47
CA LEU A 146 17.53 -20.31 15.40
C LEU A 146 16.03 -20.33 15.70
N PHE A 147 15.39 -21.47 15.46
CA PHE A 147 13.97 -21.66 15.75
C PHE A 147 13.76 -22.27 17.13
N SER A 148 12.74 -21.80 17.84
CA SER A 148 12.40 -22.29 19.18
C SER A 148 12.07 -23.78 19.20
N ILE A 149 12.55 -24.43 20.26
CA ILE A 149 12.45 -25.88 20.45
C ILE A 149 11.22 -26.17 21.32
N VAL A 150 10.25 -26.93 20.77
CA VAL A 150 9.01 -27.28 21.46
C VAL A 150 9.06 -28.73 21.93
N THR A 151 9.17 -28.94 23.24
CA THR A 151 9.11 -30.27 23.86
C THR A 151 7.66 -30.63 24.20
N LYS A 152 7.20 -31.81 23.77
CA LYS A 152 5.92 -32.36 24.22
C LYS A 152 6.02 -32.91 25.65
N GLN A 153 5.35 -32.28 26.60
CA GLN A 153 5.02 -32.92 27.88
C GLN A 153 3.65 -33.61 27.76
N GLY A 154 3.57 -34.90 28.12
CA GLY A 154 2.32 -35.66 28.10
C GLY A 154 2.53 -37.18 28.06
N ALA A 155 2.01 -37.88 29.08
CA ALA A 155 2.29 -39.29 29.36
C ALA A 155 1.93 -40.30 28.24
N ARG A 156 1.13 -39.91 27.23
CA ARG A 156 0.74 -40.78 26.10
C ARG A 156 1.49 -40.52 24.79
N THR A 157 2.43 -39.58 24.76
CA THR A 157 3.29 -39.35 23.58
C THR A 157 4.74 -39.46 23.99
N LYS A 158 5.47 -40.44 23.44
CA LYS A 158 6.94 -40.49 23.49
C LYS A 158 7.48 -39.09 23.18
N GLY A 159 8.38 -38.59 24.04
CA GLY A 159 8.78 -37.17 24.16
C GLY A 159 9.52 -36.63 22.93
N GLY A 160 8.83 -36.53 21.81
CA GLY A 160 9.37 -36.00 20.56
C GLY A 160 9.50 -34.48 20.65
N VAL A 161 10.74 -34.03 20.81
CA VAL A 161 11.16 -32.65 20.57
C VAL A 161 10.79 -32.26 19.13
N ARG A 162 10.26 -31.04 18.95
CA ARG A 162 9.93 -30.49 17.63
C ARG A 162 10.56 -29.12 17.47
N GLN A 163 11.33 -28.96 16.40
CA GLN A 163 11.90 -27.70 15.97
C GLN A 163 11.40 -27.41 14.55
N LEU A 164 11.14 -26.15 14.24
CA LEU A 164 10.84 -25.74 12.88
C LEU A 164 12.08 -25.98 12.01
N SER A 165 11.93 -26.56 10.82
CA SER A 165 13.03 -26.69 9.85
C SER A 165 12.95 -25.57 8.81
N LYS A 166 14.11 -25.19 8.25
CA LYS A 166 14.20 -24.31 7.07
C LYS A 166 13.34 -24.80 5.90
N ASP A 167 13.15 -26.12 5.76
CA ASP A 167 12.33 -26.71 4.69
C ASP A 167 10.87 -26.24 4.68
N TRP A 168 10.32 -25.77 5.81
CA TRP A 168 8.97 -25.20 5.83
C TRP A 168 8.82 -23.97 4.92
N PHE A 169 9.90 -23.21 4.73
CA PHE A 169 9.95 -22.06 3.84
C PHE A 169 10.05 -22.44 2.36
N TYR A 170 10.18 -23.73 2.02
CA TYR A 170 10.35 -24.18 0.64
C TYR A 170 9.24 -25.14 0.20
N LYS A 171 8.74 -24.95 -1.01
CA LYS A 171 7.86 -25.86 -1.72
C LYS A 171 8.70 -26.70 -2.67
N THR A 172 8.76 -28.01 -2.43
CA THR A 172 9.34 -28.95 -3.40
C THR A 172 8.37 -29.13 -4.56
N MET A 173 8.88 -28.96 -5.77
CA MET A 173 8.18 -29.14 -7.04
C MET A 173 8.37 -30.58 -7.58
N PRO A 174 7.58 -31.04 -8.58
CA PRO A 174 7.69 -32.41 -9.11
C PRO A 174 9.05 -32.74 -9.75
N ASP A 175 9.73 -31.72 -10.28
CA ASP A 175 11.10 -31.73 -10.81
C ASP A 175 12.19 -31.76 -9.70
N SER A 176 11.79 -31.80 -8.42
CA SER A 176 12.63 -31.67 -7.22
C SER A 176 13.23 -30.28 -6.97
N GLU A 177 12.84 -29.24 -7.70
CA GLU A 177 13.23 -27.86 -7.39
C GLU A 177 12.57 -27.39 -6.08
N LYS A 178 13.26 -26.54 -5.31
CA LYS A 178 12.75 -25.93 -4.07
C LYS A 178 12.42 -24.45 -4.28
N ILE A 179 11.16 -24.13 -4.52
CA ILE A 179 10.67 -22.75 -4.61
C ILE A 179 10.49 -22.15 -3.22
N LEU A 180 11.06 -20.96 -2.98
CA LEU A 180 10.91 -20.24 -1.70
C LEU A 180 9.48 -19.67 -1.56
N ARG A 181 8.81 -19.98 -0.45
CA ARG A 181 7.54 -19.37 -0.02
C ARG A 181 7.79 -17.94 0.45
N SER A 182 7.88 -17.02 -0.51
CA SER A 182 8.09 -15.59 -0.27
C SER A 182 7.08 -14.98 0.71
N TRP A 183 5.87 -15.55 0.82
CA TRP A 183 4.81 -15.12 1.72
C TRP A 183 4.89 -15.66 3.15
N MET A 184 5.78 -16.60 3.49
CA MET A 184 5.83 -17.20 4.83
C MET A 184 6.92 -16.57 5.69
N VAL A 185 6.56 -16.05 6.87
CA VAL A 185 7.50 -15.37 7.79
C VAL A 185 7.43 -15.92 9.20
N TYR A 186 8.55 -15.96 9.91
CA TYR A 186 8.64 -16.39 11.31
C TYR A 186 9.01 -15.22 12.21
N SER A 187 8.22 -15.02 13.27
CA SER A 187 8.56 -14.09 14.34
C SER A 187 9.48 -14.75 15.34
N LEU A 188 10.57 -14.07 15.70
CA LEU A 188 11.46 -14.48 16.80
C LEU A 188 10.88 -14.10 18.16
N VAL A 189 10.03 -13.06 18.21
CA VAL A 189 9.45 -12.52 19.43
C VAL A 189 8.22 -13.32 19.87
N SER A 190 7.33 -13.68 18.95
CA SER A 190 6.11 -14.45 19.25
C SER A 190 6.24 -15.94 18.97
N GLU A 191 7.35 -16.37 18.35
CA GLU A 191 7.64 -17.76 17.93
C GLU A 191 6.60 -18.38 16.97
N LYS A 192 5.86 -17.54 16.22
CA LYS A 192 4.79 -17.96 15.31
C LYS A 192 5.19 -17.81 13.84
N LEU A 193 4.66 -18.70 13.01
CA LEU A 193 4.58 -18.48 11.56
C LEU A 193 3.40 -17.58 11.22
N TYR A 194 3.61 -16.59 10.37
CA TYR A 194 2.58 -15.72 9.81
C TYR A 194 2.60 -15.78 8.28
N PHE A 195 1.45 -15.47 7.68
CA PHE A 195 1.34 -15.29 6.23
C PHE A 195 1.46 -13.78 5.95
N PHE A 196 2.60 -13.37 5.40
CA PHE A 196 3.01 -11.98 5.18
C PHE A 196 1.92 -11.13 4.52
N CYS A 197 1.46 -11.56 3.34
CA CYS A 197 0.42 -10.86 2.60
C CYS A 197 -0.93 -10.84 3.34
N CYS A 198 -1.36 -11.97 3.93
CA CYS A 198 -2.63 -12.02 4.66
C CYS A 198 -2.63 -11.09 5.89
N ARG A 199 -1.50 -10.95 6.57
CA ARG A 199 -1.37 -10.04 7.72
C ARG A 199 -1.27 -8.57 7.30
N LEU A 200 -0.76 -8.27 6.09
CA LEU A 200 -0.71 -6.92 5.52
C LEU A 200 -2.09 -6.37 5.10
N PHE A 201 -2.95 -7.23 4.57
CA PHE A 201 -4.22 -6.86 3.94
C PHE A 201 -5.46 -7.37 4.69
N ALA A 202 -5.31 -7.81 5.94
CA ALA A 202 -6.44 -8.07 6.83
C ALA A 202 -7.02 -6.74 7.32
N VAL A 203 -8.20 -6.41 6.78
CA VAL A 203 -8.95 -5.19 7.10
C VAL A 203 -10.16 -5.54 7.96
N ASN A 204 -10.85 -6.62 7.62
CA ASN A 204 -12.12 -7.00 8.25
C ASN A 204 -11.89 -7.80 9.54
N ALA A 205 -12.81 -7.70 10.51
CA ALA A 205 -12.69 -8.43 11.79
C ALA A 205 -12.56 -9.96 11.62
N THR A 206 -13.20 -10.51 10.58
CA THR A 206 -13.12 -11.93 10.18
C THR A 206 -11.74 -12.32 9.64
N GLU A 207 -11.08 -11.42 8.91
CA GLU A 207 -9.72 -11.61 8.40
C GLU A 207 -8.71 -11.47 9.54
N THR A 208 -8.84 -10.42 10.35
CA THR A 208 -7.95 -10.10 11.47
C THR A 208 -7.89 -11.22 12.52
N THR A 209 -9.01 -11.91 12.75
CA THR A 209 -9.09 -13.08 13.65
C THR A 209 -8.61 -14.39 13.00
N SER A 210 -8.36 -14.41 11.69
CA SER A 210 -7.89 -15.60 10.97
C SER A 210 -6.50 -16.05 11.46
N LYS A 211 -6.24 -17.35 11.38
CA LYS A 211 -4.96 -17.95 11.81
C LYS A 211 -3.78 -17.52 10.94
N PHE A 212 -4.03 -17.11 9.70
CA PHE A 212 -3.02 -16.51 8.81
C PHE A 212 -2.45 -15.20 9.38
N VAL A 213 -3.30 -14.45 10.10
CA VAL A 213 -3.00 -13.14 10.67
C VAL A 213 -2.53 -13.27 12.11
N THR A 214 -3.25 -14.04 12.94
CA THR A 214 -2.92 -14.23 14.37
C THR A 214 -1.71 -15.14 14.62
N GLY A 215 -1.34 -15.95 13.63
CA GLY A 215 -0.11 -16.73 13.58
C GLY A 215 -0.21 -18.15 14.13
N PHE A 216 0.66 -19.03 13.62
CA PHE A 216 0.69 -20.46 13.94
C PHE A 216 1.84 -20.81 14.90
N GLN A 217 1.55 -20.89 16.20
CA GLN A 217 2.50 -21.45 17.19
C GLN A 217 2.73 -22.95 16.93
N LYS A 218 1.64 -23.68 16.70
CA LYS A 218 1.63 -25.13 16.50
C LYS A 218 1.80 -25.45 15.02
N TRP A 219 2.84 -24.89 14.41
CA TRP A 219 3.12 -24.94 12.96
C TRP A 219 3.06 -26.36 12.37
N TRP A 220 3.45 -27.39 13.13
CA TRP A 220 3.38 -28.78 12.67
C TRP A 220 1.95 -29.28 12.38
N LYS A 221 0.91 -28.58 12.87
CA LYS A 221 -0.50 -28.84 12.52
C LYS A 221 -0.93 -28.25 11.18
N LEU A 222 -0.08 -27.44 10.53
CA LEU A 222 -0.32 -26.97 9.17
C LEU A 222 -0.18 -28.11 8.16
N SER A 223 0.73 -29.06 8.36
CA SER A 223 0.81 -30.25 7.50
C SER A 223 -0.34 -31.23 7.84
N PRO A 224 -1.05 -31.80 6.85
CA PRO A 224 -0.86 -31.67 5.40
C PRO A 224 -1.60 -30.49 4.75
N LYS A 225 -2.47 -29.79 5.49
CA LYS A 225 -3.38 -28.74 5.00
C LYS A 225 -2.69 -27.52 4.38
N LEU A 226 -1.39 -27.32 4.59
CA LEU A 226 -0.61 -26.15 4.14
C LEU A 226 -0.82 -25.84 2.64
N HIS A 227 -0.90 -26.87 1.79
CA HIS A 227 -1.16 -26.68 0.37
C HIS A 227 -2.52 -26.03 0.10
N ASN A 228 -3.59 -26.52 0.75
CA ASN A 228 -4.94 -25.97 0.63
C ASN A 228 -5.02 -24.53 1.17
N LEU A 229 -4.16 -24.17 2.11
CA LEU A 229 -4.06 -22.80 2.65
C LEU A 229 -3.29 -21.87 1.69
N GLU A 230 -2.29 -22.39 0.97
CA GLU A 230 -1.50 -21.69 -0.06
C GLU A 230 -2.33 -21.41 -1.34
N ILE A 231 -3.34 -22.23 -1.65
CA ILE A 231 -4.25 -22.03 -2.79
C ILE A 231 -5.61 -21.43 -2.41
N SER A 232 -5.80 -20.99 -1.17
CA SER A 232 -7.06 -20.39 -0.71
C SER A 232 -7.26 -19.02 -1.35
N ASP A 233 -8.48 -18.73 -1.84
CA ASP A 233 -8.83 -17.46 -2.49
C ASP A 233 -8.43 -16.23 -1.66
N ASN A 234 -8.62 -16.29 -0.34
CA ASN A 234 -8.20 -15.23 0.58
C ASN A 234 -6.67 -15.03 0.60
N HIS A 235 -5.89 -16.11 0.54
CA HIS A 235 -4.44 -16.01 0.43
C HIS A 235 -4.01 -15.47 -0.94
N LEU A 236 -4.59 -15.99 -2.02
CA LEU A 236 -4.28 -15.58 -3.39
C LEU A 236 -4.61 -14.09 -3.61
N CYS A 237 -5.79 -13.63 -3.21
CA CYS A 237 -6.18 -12.22 -3.28
C CYS A 237 -5.24 -11.31 -2.46
N CYS A 238 -4.86 -11.71 -1.24
CA CYS A 238 -3.87 -10.96 -0.45
C CYS A 238 -2.49 -10.96 -1.11
N PHE A 239 -2.07 -12.08 -1.71
CA PHE A 239 -0.78 -12.22 -2.39
C PHE A 239 -0.71 -11.37 -3.66
N GLU A 240 -1.79 -11.34 -4.44
CA GLU A 240 -1.95 -10.47 -5.60
C GLU A 240 -1.90 -8.98 -5.19
N LYS A 241 -2.71 -8.56 -4.21
CA LYS A 241 -2.66 -7.19 -3.64
C LYS A 241 -1.24 -6.80 -3.20
N TRP A 242 -0.53 -7.72 -2.54
CA TRP A 242 0.86 -7.50 -2.15
C TRP A 242 1.77 -7.31 -3.38
N LYS A 243 1.70 -8.18 -4.38
CA LYS A 243 2.55 -8.10 -5.57
C LYS A 243 2.26 -6.86 -6.40
N THR A 244 1.00 -6.52 -6.62
CA THR A 244 0.59 -5.30 -7.32
C THR A 244 1.09 -4.04 -6.62
N LEU A 245 0.95 -3.95 -5.28
CA LEU A 245 1.46 -2.81 -4.52
C LEU A 245 2.99 -2.75 -4.50
N ALA A 246 3.68 -3.90 -4.35
CA ALA A 246 5.14 -3.95 -4.41
C ALA A 246 5.68 -3.45 -5.76
N SER A 247 5.17 -3.98 -6.88
CA SER A 247 5.53 -3.52 -8.23
C SER A 247 5.19 -2.05 -8.44
N GLY A 248 4.02 -1.59 -7.96
CA GLY A 248 3.61 -0.19 -8.07
C GLY A 248 4.56 0.78 -7.35
N LEU A 249 5.09 0.38 -6.19
CA LEU A 249 6.09 1.12 -5.42
C LEU A 249 7.48 1.09 -6.06
N GLU A 250 7.91 -0.05 -6.63
CA GLU A 250 9.18 -0.16 -7.36
C GLU A 250 9.21 0.72 -8.62
N LEU A 251 8.10 0.74 -9.36
CA LEU A 251 7.97 1.50 -10.60
C LEU A 251 7.65 2.99 -10.39
N ASN A 252 7.35 3.43 -9.16
CA ASN A 252 6.75 4.75 -8.86
C ASN A 252 5.53 5.06 -9.76
N LYS A 253 4.73 4.02 -10.10
CA LYS A 253 3.62 4.09 -11.08
C LYS A 253 2.23 3.89 -10.47
N THR A 254 2.09 3.98 -9.15
CA THR A 254 0.76 4.15 -8.55
C THR A 254 0.14 5.49 -8.98
N ILE A 255 -1.19 5.56 -8.99
CA ILE A 255 -1.95 6.78 -9.33
C ILE A 255 -1.50 7.96 -8.44
N ASP A 256 -1.15 7.67 -7.19
CA ASP A 256 -0.61 8.61 -6.21
C ASP A 256 0.73 9.24 -6.60
N ALA A 257 1.49 8.73 -7.56
CA ALA A 257 2.77 9.34 -7.94
C ALA A 257 2.61 10.79 -8.41
N LYS A 258 1.50 11.11 -9.11
CA LYS A 258 1.17 12.49 -9.47
C LYS A 258 0.63 13.29 -8.27
N GLY A 259 -0.23 12.67 -7.46
CA GLY A 259 -0.81 13.31 -6.26
C GLY A 259 0.24 13.68 -5.20
N ILE A 260 1.19 12.78 -4.93
CA ILE A 260 2.32 12.99 -4.02
C ILE A 260 3.23 14.12 -4.53
N VAL A 261 3.55 14.14 -5.83
CA VAL A 261 4.35 15.23 -6.43
C VAL A 261 3.62 16.59 -6.34
N LEU A 262 2.30 16.61 -6.50
CA LEU A 262 1.50 17.83 -6.30
C LEU A 262 1.49 18.27 -4.82
N MET A 263 1.17 17.36 -3.90
CA MET A 263 1.21 17.64 -2.45
C MET A 263 2.58 18.11 -1.97
N ASP A 264 3.67 17.51 -2.44
CA ASP A 264 5.02 17.93 -2.04
C ASP A 264 5.43 19.27 -2.68
N LYS A 265 4.92 19.58 -3.88
CA LYS A 265 5.03 20.92 -4.48
C LYS A 265 4.25 21.97 -3.68
N GLU A 266 3.06 21.66 -3.19
CA GLU A 266 2.25 22.52 -2.32
C GLU A 266 2.91 22.72 -0.96
N LYS A 267 3.35 21.65 -0.28
CA LYS A 267 4.14 21.74 0.96
C LYS A 267 5.38 22.62 0.79
N LYS A 268 6.07 22.51 -0.35
CA LYS A 268 7.20 23.38 -0.67
C LYS A 268 6.76 24.84 -0.84
N LYS A 269 5.71 25.11 -1.62
CA LYS A 269 5.14 26.46 -1.78
C LYS A 269 4.84 27.10 -0.41
N TYR A 270 4.14 26.40 0.48
CA TYR A 270 3.82 26.92 1.81
C TYR A 270 5.04 27.11 2.70
N ARG A 271 6.04 26.20 2.68
CA ARG A 271 7.32 26.40 3.37
C ARG A 271 8.07 27.63 2.86
N ASP A 272 8.14 27.81 1.54
CA ASP A 272 8.83 28.95 0.92
C ASP A 272 8.11 30.28 1.26
N ILE A 273 6.78 30.28 1.39
CA ILE A 273 5.99 31.44 1.87
C ILE A 273 6.26 31.71 3.36
N LEU A 274 6.19 30.69 4.22
CA LEU A 274 6.44 30.84 5.66
C LEU A 274 7.86 31.33 5.95
N HIS A 275 8.87 30.85 5.22
CA HIS A 275 10.24 31.36 5.32
C HIS A 275 10.33 32.84 4.96
N ARG A 276 9.67 33.29 3.89
CA ARG A 276 9.64 34.72 3.51
C ARG A 276 8.93 35.59 4.54
N LEU A 277 7.82 35.13 5.10
CA LEU A 277 7.11 35.84 6.16
C LEU A 277 7.99 35.96 7.41
N LEU A 278 8.70 34.90 7.78
CA LEU A 278 9.67 34.91 8.89
C LEU A 278 10.83 35.89 8.62
N ASP A 279 11.39 35.89 7.42
CA ASP A 279 12.47 36.81 7.04
C ASP A 279 12.00 38.29 7.09
N ILE A 280 10.76 38.57 6.68
CA ILE A 280 10.16 39.91 6.75
C ILE A 280 9.92 40.33 8.21
N THR A 281 9.36 39.47 9.06
CA THR A 281 9.13 39.81 10.47
C THR A 281 10.46 39.98 11.23
N LEU A 282 11.47 39.16 10.97
CA LEU A 282 12.83 39.33 11.48
C LEU A 282 13.51 40.61 11.00
N PHE A 283 13.22 41.06 9.78
CA PHE A 283 13.73 42.31 9.24
C PHE A 283 13.05 43.54 9.87
N LEU A 284 11.73 43.48 10.10
CA LEU A 284 10.94 44.57 10.69
C LEU A 284 11.04 44.67 12.21
N ALA A 285 11.43 43.60 12.90
CA ALA A 285 11.64 43.58 14.35
C ALA A 285 13.00 44.18 14.80
N LYS A 286 13.68 44.94 13.94
CA LYS A 286 15.07 45.38 14.11
C LYS A 286 15.26 46.88 13.86
#